data_AF-A0A941DU17-F1
#
_entry.id   AF-A0A941DU17-F1
#
_cell.length_a   1.000
_cell.length_b   1.000
_cell.length_c   1.000
_cell.angle_alpha   90.00
_cell.angle_beta   90.00
_cell.angle_gamma   90.00
#
_symmetry.space_group_name_H-M   'P 1'
#
loop_
_entity.id
_entity.type
_entity.pdbx_description
1 polymer ?
#
loop_
_entity_poly.entity_id
_entity_poly.type
_entity_poly.pdbx_seq_one_letter_code
_entity_poly.pdbx_strand_id
1 'polypeptide(L)'
;MQKKTIFLSLLIAIVFAGYYFGFERCQDQLAYDYSPYCVKCNEQNAEKGDPGSAYNLALYFEGRDPVKSNDWLRTAAERGDRRAVSRALDECGDGKQFSPRSAEKILSDVVAKDPQAMSLEAMYFYLGGYCGPINLELVRTFYVKRADDDLILCRVALKYGEVVRSGTAKDSDQKNVIELLQECMRKSDPDSVTYQDASKLLGALRP
;
A
#
# COMPACT_ATOMS: atom_id res chain seq x y z
N MET A 1 28.35 45.62 37.24
CA MET A 1 28.78 44.53 36.33
C MET A 1 28.02 43.21 36.50
N GLN A 2 27.12 43.06 37.48
CA GLN A 2 26.52 41.76 37.86
C GLN A 2 25.28 41.30 37.02
N LYS A 3 24.60 42.23 36.32
CA LYS A 3 23.38 41.92 35.54
C LYS A 3 23.65 41.22 34.18
N LYS A 4 24.84 41.42 33.57
CA LYS A 4 25.18 40.81 32.28
C LYS A 4 25.51 39.32 32.41
N THR A 5 26.07 38.90 33.54
CA THR A 5 26.45 37.50 33.79
C THR A 5 25.22 36.61 33.96
N ILE A 6 24.18 37.08 34.67
CA ILE A 6 22.93 36.32 34.90
C ILE A 6 22.17 36.09 33.58
N PHE A 7 22.14 37.08 32.69
CA PHE A 7 21.49 36.95 31.38
C PHE A 7 22.17 35.92 30.48
N LEU A 8 23.50 35.85 30.52
CA LEU A 8 24.27 34.90 29.73
C LEU A 8 24.09 33.46 30.25
N SER A 9 23.99 33.27 31.57
CA SER A 9 23.70 31.95 32.17
C SER A 9 22.29 31.45 31.83
N LEU A 10 21.29 32.33 31.82
CA LEU A 10 19.90 31.96 31.49
C LEU A 10 19.74 31.57 30.01
N LEU A 11 20.40 32.29 29.10
CA LEU A 11 20.41 31.97 27.67
C LEU A 11 21.09 30.63 27.38
N ILE A 12 22.20 30.34 28.05
CA ILE A 12 22.87 29.03 27.93
C ILE A 12 21.98 27.92 28.49
N ALA A 13 21.28 28.14 29.62
CA ALA A 13 20.35 27.15 30.17
C ALA A 13 19.13 26.87 29.27
N ILE A 14 18.61 27.89 28.56
CA ILE A 14 17.50 27.71 27.59
C ILE A 14 17.98 26.96 26.34
N VAL A 15 19.17 27.26 25.84
CA VAL A 15 19.79 26.54 24.71
C VAL A 15 20.14 25.10 25.10
N PHE A 16 20.65 24.86 26.32
CA PHE A 16 20.89 23.52 26.85
C PHE A 16 19.59 22.76 27.13
N ALA A 17 18.55 23.39 27.66
CA ALA A 17 17.25 22.75 27.87
C ALA A 17 16.59 22.34 26.55
N GLY A 18 16.72 23.16 25.50
CA GLY A 18 16.29 22.77 24.14
C GLY A 18 17.13 21.67 23.50
N TYR A 19 18.35 21.42 23.99
CA TYR A 19 19.23 20.34 23.54
C TYR A 19 18.96 19.02 24.27
N TYR A 20 18.49 19.07 25.52
CA TYR A 20 18.14 17.89 26.33
C TYR A 20 16.66 17.49 26.24
N PHE A 21 15.74 18.43 25.98
CA PHE A 21 14.39 18.13 25.53
C PHE A 21 14.41 18.01 24.01
N GLY A 22 14.85 16.85 23.52
CA GLY A 22 14.75 16.52 22.11
C GLY A 22 13.30 16.71 21.64
N PHE A 23 13.07 17.72 20.81
CA PHE A 23 11.91 17.71 19.92
C PHE A 23 12.13 16.56 18.93
N GLU A 24 11.77 15.34 19.34
CA GLU A 24 11.63 14.24 18.39
C GLU A 24 10.74 14.71 17.26
N ARG A 25 11.28 14.68 16.03
CA ARG A 25 10.47 15.07 14.88
C ARG A 25 9.43 13.98 14.71
N CYS A 26 8.23 14.35 14.27
CA CYS A 26 7.18 13.34 14.03
C CYS A 26 7.57 12.28 12.98
N GLN A 27 8.60 12.57 12.17
CA GLN A 27 9.21 11.62 11.23
C GLN A 27 10.01 10.51 11.93
N ASP A 28 10.50 10.76 13.14
CA ASP A 28 11.31 9.83 13.94
C ASP A 28 10.43 8.96 14.87
N GLN A 29 9.15 9.31 15.04
CA GLN A 29 8.19 8.54 15.84
C GLN A 29 7.42 7.55 14.99
N LEU A 30 7.17 6.36 15.54
CA LEU A 30 6.20 5.42 14.97
C LEU A 30 4.79 5.98 15.16
N ALA A 31 3.96 5.87 14.11
CA ALA A 31 2.60 6.45 14.12
C ALA A 31 1.73 5.98 15.29
N TYR A 32 1.92 4.76 15.77
CA TYR A 32 1.19 4.21 16.92
C TYR A 32 1.49 4.96 18.24
N ASP A 33 2.66 5.58 18.36
CA ASP A 33 3.16 6.20 19.59
C ASP A 33 3.31 7.72 19.47
N TYR A 34 2.56 8.34 18.55
CA TYR A 34 2.60 9.78 18.37
C TYR A 34 2.30 10.56 19.64
N SER A 35 3.16 11.53 19.93
CA SER A 35 2.87 12.58 20.89
C SER A 35 1.61 13.38 20.48
N PRO A 36 0.90 14.03 21.42
CA PRO A 36 -0.25 14.87 21.10
C PRO A 36 0.06 15.97 20.08
N TYR A 37 1.30 16.48 20.08
CA TYR A 37 1.78 17.43 19.08
C TYR A 37 1.77 16.81 17.67
N CYS A 38 2.31 15.59 17.52
CA CYS A 38 2.36 14.91 16.24
C CYS A 38 0.98 14.52 15.71
N VAL A 39 0.05 14.10 16.58
CA VAL A 39 -1.34 13.88 16.19
C VAL A 39 -1.93 15.15 15.60
N LYS A 40 -1.82 16.29 16.30
CA LYS A 40 -2.35 17.57 15.84
C LYS A 40 -1.74 18.05 14.51
N CYS A 41 -0.43 17.89 14.34
CA CYS A 41 0.22 18.23 13.08
C CYS A 41 -0.26 17.35 11.91
N ASN A 42 -0.43 16.04 12.15
CA ASN A 42 -0.98 15.15 11.13
C ASN A 42 -2.45 15.48 10.82
N GLU A 43 -3.27 15.84 11.82
CA GLU A 43 -4.66 16.27 11.59
C GLU A 43 -4.70 17.49 10.66
N GLN A 44 -3.90 18.52 10.95
CA GLN A 44 -3.82 19.72 10.11
C GLN A 44 -3.34 19.45 8.69
N ASN A 45 -2.36 18.56 8.51
CA ASN A 45 -1.85 18.21 7.19
C ASN A 45 -2.86 17.34 6.42
N ALA A 46 -3.49 16.39 7.10
CA ALA A 46 -4.57 15.59 6.53
C ALA A 46 -5.74 16.48 6.12
N GLU A 47 -6.15 17.47 6.92
CA GLU A 47 -7.19 18.43 6.53
C GLU A 47 -6.82 19.22 5.26
N LYS A 48 -5.52 19.51 5.06
CA LYS A 48 -4.99 20.15 3.84
C LYS A 48 -4.85 19.20 2.64
N GLY A 49 -5.20 17.94 2.80
CA GLY A 49 -5.19 16.96 1.72
C GLY A 49 -3.99 16.03 1.70
N ASP A 50 -3.07 16.09 2.67
CA ASP A 50 -1.91 15.19 2.71
C ASP A 50 -2.36 13.75 3.02
N PRO A 51 -2.22 12.81 2.06
CA PRO A 51 -2.73 11.46 2.23
C PRO A 51 -1.86 10.63 3.18
N GLY A 52 -0.56 10.96 3.28
CA GLY A 52 0.38 10.31 4.20
C GLY A 52 0.06 10.60 5.67
N SER A 53 -0.27 11.84 6.01
CA SER A 53 -0.70 12.22 7.36
C SER A 53 -2.02 11.56 7.74
N ALA A 54 -2.98 11.48 6.80
CA ALA A 54 -4.22 10.73 7.03
C ALA A 54 -3.94 9.25 7.31
N TYR A 55 -3.02 8.62 6.57
CA TYR A 55 -2.65 7.23 6.84
C TYR A 55 -1.99 7.05 8.21
N ASN A 56 -1.09 7.96 8.61
CA ASN A 56 -0.46 7.90 9.92
C ASN A 56 -1.48 8.06 11.06
N LEU A 57 -2.50 8.91 10.89
CA LEU A 57 -3.60 9.02 11.85
C LEU A 57 -4.41 7.72 11.94
N ALA A 58 -4.63 7.03 10.82
CA ALA A 58 -5.29 5.73 10.84
C ALA A 58 -4.52 4.75 11.74
N LEU A 59 -3.20 4.64 11.56
CA LEU A 59 -2.35 3.80 12.40
C LEU A 59 -2.39 4.21 13.88
N TYR A 60 -2.30 5.51 14.17
CA TYR A 60 -2.38 6.03 15.54
C TYR A 60 -3.68 5.60 16.24
N PHE A 61 -4.82 5.62 15.54
CA PHE A 61 -6.12 5.30 16.12
C PHE A 61 -6.47 3.81 16.10
N GLU A 62 -5.72 2.94 15.41
CA GLU A 62 -6.09 1.54 15.17
C GLU A 62 -6.46 0.75 16.45
N GLY A 63 -5.64 0.87 17.49
CA GLY A 63 -5.89 0.24 18.79
C GLY A 63 -6.59 1.14 19.83
N ARG A 64 -6.99 2.35 19.44
CA ARG A 64 -7.50 3.41 20.35
C ARG A 64 -8.94 3.77 20.08
N ASP A 65 -9.26 3.96 18.81
CA ASP A 65 -10.56 4.31 18.29
C ASP A 65 -10.68 3.72 16.87
N PRO A 66 -11.14 2.46 16.74
CA PRO A 66 -11.23 1.79 15.45
C PRO A 66 -12.12 2.53 14.45
N VAL A 67 -13.12 3.27 14.91
CA VAL A 67 -13.99 4.06 14.02
C VAL A 67 -13.20 5.21 13.39
N LYS A 68 -12.48 5.99 14.21
CA LYS A 68 -11.61 7.05 13.69
C LYS A 68 -10.48 6.51 12.81
N SER A 69 -9.88 5.40 13.20
CA SER A 69 -8.87 4.71 12.38
C SER A 69 -9.42 4.44 10.97
N ASN A 70 -10.64 3.89 10.92
CA ASN A 70 -11.28 3.53 9.67
C ASN A 70 -11.60 4.74 8.79
N ASP A 71 -12.04 5.84 9.39
CA ASP A 71 -12.34 7.08 8.66
C ASP A 71 -11.07 7.74 8.10
N TRP A 72 -9.99 7.73 8.86
CA TRP A 72 -8.70 8.22 8.39
C TRP A 72 -8.09 7.32 7.30
N LEU A 73 -8.23 6.00 7.45
CA LEU A 73 -7.76 5.06 6.43
C LEU A 73 -8.50 5.27 5.11
N ARG A 74 -9.82 5.44 5.16
CA ARG A 74 -10.63 5.74 3.98
C ARG A 74 -10.20 7.05 3.33
N THR A 75 -10.01 8.09 4.14
CA THR A 75 -9.56 9.41 3.66
C THR A 75 -8.20 9.33 2.96
N ALA A 76 -7.25 8.57 3.53
CA ALA A 76 -5.94 8.38 2.94
C ALA A 76 -6.00 7.61 1.61
N ALA A 77 -6.80 6.55 1.57
CA ALA A 77 -6.97 5.71 0.39
C ALA A 77 -7.64 6.46 -0.77
N GLU A 78 -8.73 7.19 -0.51
CA GLU A 78 -9.44 8.02 -1.50
C GLU A 78 -8.54 9.12 -2.10
N ARG A 79 -7.53 9.56 -1.34
CA ARG A 79 -6.54 10.54 -1.79
C ARG A 79 -5.30 9.91 -2.41
N GLY A 80 -5.22 8.59 -2.45
CA GLY A 80 -4.18 7.85 -3.16
C GLY A 80 -2.91 7.57 -2.36
N ASP A 81 -2.94 7.58 -1.02
CA ASP A 81 -1.82 6.99 -0.27
C ASP A 81 -1.76 5.50 -0.59
N ARG A 82 -0.67 5.06 -1.23
CA ARG A 82 -0.52 3.68 -1.71
C ARG A 82 -0.69 2.63 -0.60
N ARG A 83 -0.22 2.93 0.61
CA ARG A 83 -0.32 2.00 1.76
C ARG A 83 -1.76 1.90 2.22
N ALA A 84 -2.47 3.03 2.26
CA ALA A 84 -3.89 3.06 2.58
C ALA A 84 -4.74 2.32 1.53
N VAL A 85 -4.41 2.49 0.25
CA VAL A 85 -5.08 1.77 -0.85
C VAL A 85 -4.86 0.27 -0.72
N SER A 86 -3.61 -0.19 -0.56
CA SER A 86 -3.31 -1.62 -0.37
C SER A 86 -4.09 -2.19 0.81
N ARG A 87 -4.12 -1.48 1.95
CA ARG A 87 -4.87 -1.89 3.13
C ARG A 87 -6.39 -1.89 2.88
N ALA A 88 -6.92 -0.94 2.11
CA ALA A 88 -8.32 -0.92 1.73
C ALA A 88 -8.70 -2.12 0.84
N LEU A 89 -7.78 -2.58 -0.03
CA LEU A 89 -7.96 -3.79 -0.82
C LEU A 89 -7.90 -5.05 0.07
N ASP A 90 -6.95 -5.14 1.00
CA ASP A 90 -6.86 -6.27 1.94
C ASP A 90 -8.09 -6.37 2.85
N GLU A 91 -8.63 -5.23 3.27
CA GLU A 91 -9.80 -5.09 4.12
C GLU A 91 -11.11 -4.97 3.34
N CYS A 92 -11.14 -5.48 2.10
CA CYS A 92 -12.36 -5.52 1.29
C CYS A 92 -13.06 -6.88 1.31
N GLY A 93 -14.40 -6.86 1.32
CA GLY A 93 -15.23 -8.07 1.28
C GLY A 93 -16.37 -8.07 2.30
N ASP A 94 -17.08 -9.19 2.39
CA ASP A 94 -18.26 -9.33 3.25
C ASP A 94 -17.90 -9.17 4.73
N GLY A 95 -18.60 -8.27 5.42
CA GLY A 95 -18.37 -7.97 6.83
C GLY A 95 -17.07 -7.19 7.12
N LYS A 96 -16.32 -6.78 6.09
CA LYS A 96 -15.13 -5.94 6.26
C LYS A 96 -15.42 -4.45 6.14
N GLN A 97 -14.39 -3.64 6.42
CA GLN A 97 -14.49 -2.17 6.37
C GLN A 97 -14.82 -1.63 4.98
N PHE A 98 -14.29 -2.26 3.93
CA PHE A 98 -14.48 -1.81 2.55
C PHE A 98 -15.37 -2.78 1.77
N SER A 99 -16.40 -2.25 1.11
CA SER A 99 -17.15 -3.04 0.13
C SER A 99 -16.31 -3.26 -1.13
N PRO A 100 -16.56 -4.32 -1.92
CA PRO A 100 -15.91 -4.51 -3.22
C PRO A 100 -16.02 -3.28 -4.13
N ARG A 101 -17.19 -2.65 -4.16
CA ARG A 101 -17.42 -1.43 -4.96
C ARG A 101 -16.60 -0.24 -4.46
N SER A 102 -16.46 -0.07 -3.15
CA SER A 102 -15.66 1.01 -2.57
C SER A 102 -14.17 0.81 -2.86
N ALA A 103 -13.67 -0.42 -2.69
CA ALA A 103 -12.29 -0.79 -3.00
C ALA A 103 -11.98 -0.59 -4.49
N GLU A 104 -12.88 -1.05 -5.38
CA GLU A 104 -12.76 -0.84 -6.82
C GLU A 104 -12.69 0.65 -7.18
N LYS A 105 -13.58 1.47 -6.61
CA LYS A 105 -13.60 2.91 -6.86
C LYS A 105 -12.29 3.58 -6.45
N ILE A 106 -11.79 3.28 -5.25
CA ILE A 106 -10.52 3.82 -4.76
C ILE A 106 -9.39 3.47 -5.73
N LEU A 107 -9.28 2.19 -6.10
CA LEU A 107 -8.26 1.71 -7.01
C LEU A 107 -8.39 2.35 -8.40
N SER A 108 -9.61 2.45 -8.94
CA SER A 108 -9.88 3.08 -10.24
C SER A 108 -9.48 4.55 -10.26
N ASP A 109 -9.75 5.29 -9.17
CA ASP A 109 -9.40 6.70 -9.06
C ASP A 109 -7.88 6.91 -9.00
N VAL A 110 -7.13 5.96 -8.40
CA VAL A 110 -5.67 5.98 -8.36
C VAL A 110 -5.07 5.73 -9.75
N VAL A 111 -5.49 4.65 -10.42
CA VAL A 111 -4.96 4.29 -11.74
C VAL A 111 -5.39 5.27 -12.84
N ALA A 112 -6.51 5.98 -12.65
CA ALA A 112 -6.93 7.04 -13.59
C ALA A 112 -6.00 8.26 -13.55
N LYS A 113 -5.41 8.58 -12.39
CA LYS A 113 -4.44 9.68 -12.24
C LYS A 113 -3.06 9.31 -12.73
N ASP A 114 -2.65 8.07 -12.46
CA ASP A 114 -1.40 7.49 -12.93
C ASP A 114 -1.62 6.01 -13.30
N PRO A 115 -1.72 5.69 -14.61
CA PRO A 115 -1.97 4.32 -15.06
C PRO A 115 -0.90 3.30 -14.65
N GLN A 116 0.29 3.75 -14.24
CA GLN A 116 1.35 2.86 -13.75
C GLN A 116 1.28 2.66 -12.23
N ALA A 117 0.64 3.58 -11.50
CA ALA A 117 0.49 3.47 -10.05
C ALA A 117 -0.32 2.22 -9.70
N MET A 118 0.23 1.41 -8.77
CA MET A 118 -0.42 0.22 -8.24
C MET A 118 -0.93 -0.75 -9.33
N SER A 119 -0.24 -0.81 -10.47
CA SER A 119 -0.65 -1.65 -11.61
C SER A 119 -0.72 -3.14 -11.25
N LEU A 120 0.18 -3.64 -10.40
CA LEU A 120 0.17 -5.04 -9.95
C LEU A 120 -1.00 -5.32 -9.01
N GLU A 121 -1.28 -4.43 -8.08
CA GLU A 121 -2.44 -4.52 -7.20
C GLU A 121 -3.75 -4.44 -7.99
N ALA A 122 -3.80 -3.57 -9.00
CA ALA A 122 -4.95 -3.47 -9.90
C ALA A 122 -5.15 -4.74 -10.71
N MET A 123 -4.10 -5.29 -11.31
CA MET A 123 -4.16 -6.58 -11.97
C MET A 123 -4.64 -7.67 -11.01
N TYR A 124 -4.08 -7.76 -9.81
CA TYR A 124 -4.47 -8.78 -8.83
C TYR A 124 -5.94 -8.66 -8.44
N PHE A 125 -6.42 -7.44 -8.19
CA PHE A 125 -7.84 -7.18 -7.91
C PHE A 125 -8.74 -7.66 -9.06
N TYR A 126 -8.44 -7.27 -10.31
CA TYR A 126 -9.22 -7.65 -11.48
C TYR A 126 -9.01 -9.09 -11.97
N LEU A 127 -8.13 -9.85 -11.31
CA LEU A 127 -8.03 -11.30 -11.47
C LEU A 127 -8.86 -12.06 -10.43
N GLY A 128 -9.69 -11.36 -9.65
CA GLY A 128 -10.43 -11.95 -8.55
C GLY A 128 -9.60 -12.17 -7.28
N GLY A 129 -8.48 -11.44 -7.14
CA GLY A 129 -7.76 -11.31 -5.89
C GLY A 129 -8.44 -10.30 -4.96
N TYR A 130 -8.05 -10.28 -3.69
CA TYR A 130 -8.74 -9.52 -2.65
C TYR A 130 -10.25 -9.87 -2.62
N CYS A 131 -11.10 -8.90 -2.95
CA CYS A 131 -12.53 -9.07 -3.18
C CYS A 131 -12.96 -8.58 -4.59
N GLY A 132 -12.00 -8.43 -5.51
CA GLY A 132 -12.27 -7.87 -6.83
C GLY A 132 -13.01 -8.85 -7.77
N PRO A 133 -13.66 -8.33 -8.82
CA PRO A 133 -14.26 -9.16 -9.85
C PRO A 133 -13.21 -9.62 -10.86
N ILE A 134 -13.43 -10.77 -11.51
CA ILE A 134 -12.60 -11.17 -12.66
C ILE A 134 -12.98 -10.28 -13.86
N ASN A 135 -12.01 -9.51 -14.36
CA ASN A 135 -12.14 -8.66 -15.55
C ASN A 135 -10.84 -8.71 -16.38
N LEU A 136 -10.72 -9.71 -17.25
CA LEU A 136 -9.55 -9.90 -18.11
C LEU A 136 -9.36 -8.79 -19.15
N GLU A 137 -10.40 -8.04 -19.51
CA GLU A 137 -10.25 -6.89 -20.40
C GLU A 137 -9.45 -5.78 -19.73
N LEU A 138 -9.79 -5.46 -18.48
CA LEU A 138 -9.09 -4.45 -17.72
C LEU A 138 -7.67 -4.90 -17.34
N VAL A 139 -7.48 -6.18 -16.99
CA VAL A 139 -6.15 -6.77 -16.75
C VAL A 139 -5.20 -6.52 -17.93
N ARG A 140 -5.69 -6.63 -19.17
CA ARG A 140 -4.87 -6.40 -20.39
C ARG A 140 -4.45 -4.95 -20.60
N THR A 141 -5.10 -3.99 -19.94
CA THR A 141 -4.75 -2.58 -20.02
C THR A 141 -3.57 -2.22 -19.12
N PHE A 142 -3.32 -3.00 -18.07
CA PHE A 142 -2.20 -2.78 -17.17
C PHE A 142 -0.91 -3.33 -17.77
N TYR A 143 0.14 -2.53 -17.71
CA TYR A 143 1.44 -2.88 -18.26
C TYR A 143 2.50 -2.90 -17.15
N VAL A 144 3.13 -4.07 -16.95
CA VAL A 144 4.19 -4.26 -15.96
C VAL A 144 5.53 -4.19 -16.66
N LYS A 145 6.15 -3.00 -16.75
CA LYS A 145 7.44 -2.82 -17.42
C LYS A 145 8.62 -3.31 -16.57
N ARG A 146 8.49 -3.21 -15.25
CA ARG A 146 9.46 -3.60 -14.22
C ARG A 146 8.69 -3.66 -12.90
N ALA A 147 8.45 -4.86 -12.40
CA ALA A 147 8.00 -5.02 -11.02
C ALA A 147 9.24 -4.94 -10.13
N ASP A 148 9.32 -3.88 -9.31
CA ASP A 148 10.31 -3.78 -8.24
C ASP A 148 9.87 -4.60 -7.00
N ASP A 149 8.58 -4.93 -6.90
CA ASP A 149 8.01 -5.78 -5.86
C ASP A 149 7.81 -7.21 -6.36
N ASP A 150 8.79 -8.06 -6.05
CA ASP A 150 8.85 -9.46 -6.47
C ASP A 150 7.66 -10.28 -5.93
N LEU A 151 7.11 -9.91 -4.77
CA LEU A 151 6.07 -10.68 -4.09
C LEU A 151 4.70 -10.48 -4.75
N ILE A 152 4.33 -9.22 -5.04
CA ILE A 152 3.03 -8.95 -5.70
C ILE A 152 3.05 -9.42 -7.16
N LEU A 153 4.20 -9.34 -7.84
CA LEU A 153 4.37 -9.89 -9.19
C LEU A 153 4.00 -11.38 -9.23
N CYS A 154 4.56 -12.17 -8.31
CA CYS A 154 4.29 -13.60 -8.27
C CYS A 154 2.82 -13.91 -7.93
N ARG A 155 2.20 -13.15 -7.02
CA ARG A 155 0.76 -13.28 -6.74
C ARG A 155 -0.09 -13.04 -7.98
N VAL A 156 0.24 -12.00 -8.76
CA VAL A 156 -0.43 -11.70 -10.03
C VAL A 156 -0.23 -12.83 -11.03
N ALA A 157 1.01 -13.29 -11.23
CA ALA A 157 1.33 -14.33 -12.20
C ALA A 157 0.59 -15.65 -11.92
N LEU A 158 0.62 -16.09 -10.66
CA LEU A 158 -0.08 -17.30 -10.21
C LEU A 158 -1.59 -17.18 -10.39
N LYS A 159 -2.18 -16.09 -9.89
CA LYS A 159 -3.63 -15.86 -9.99
C LYS A 159 -4.08 -15.75 -11.45
N TYR A 160 -3.30 -15.09 -12.29
CA TYR A 160 -3.61 -14.97 -13.71
C TYR A 160 -3.59 -16.33 -14.39
N GLY A 161 -2.58 -17.16 -14.11
CA GLY A 161 -2.55 -18.51 -14.67
C GLY A 161 -3.68 -19.42 -14.18
N GLU A 162 -4.13 -19.28 -12.93
CA GLU A 162 -5.33 -19.97 -12.44
C GLU A 162 -6.57 -19.57 -13.23
N VAL A 163 -6.77 -18.26 -13.44
CA VAL A 163 -7.90 -17.73 -14.21
C VAL A 163 -7.84 -18.21 -15.65
N VAL A 164 -6.68 -18.14 -16.32
CA VAL A 164 -6.51 -18.61 -17.70
C VAL A 164 -6.81 -20.11 -17.82
N ARG A 165 -6.30 -20.92 -16.89
CA ARG A 165 -6.51 -22.37 -16.89
C ARG A 165 -7.99 -22.76 -16.71
N SER A 166 -8.79 -21.92 -16.06
CA SER A 166 -10.23 -22.17 -15.88
C SER A 166 -11.06 -22.06 -17.16
N GLY A 167 -10.47 -21.66 -18.30
CA GLY A 167 -11.06 -21.76 -19.63
C GLY A 167 -11.81 -20.52 -20.13
N THR A 168 -11.67 -19.38 -19.44
CA THR A 168 -12.32 -18.10 -19.82
C THR A 168 -11.42 -17.15 -20.60
N ALA A 169 -10.23 -17.58 -20.98
CA ALA A 169 -9.15 -16.72 -21.46
C ALA A 169 -8.87 -16.87 -22.97
N LYS A 170 -8.31 -15.82 -23.56
CA LYS A 170 -7.82 -15.79 -24.94
C LYS A 170 -6.40 -16.36 -25.01
N ASP A 171 -5.96 -16.82 -26.18
CA ASP A 171 -4.58 -17.28 -26.41
C ASP A 171 -3.53 -16.22 -26.03
N SER A 172 -3.84 -14.93 -26.23
CA SER A 172 -2.98 -13.81 -25.81
C SER A 172 -2.75 -13.78 -24.29
N ASP A 173 -3.74 -14.20 -23.51
CA ASP A 173 -3.65 -14.22 -22.05
C ASP A 173 -2.73 -15.36 -21.59
N GLN A 174 -2.80 -16.52 -22.24
CA GLN A 174 -1.90 -17.64 -21.97
C GLN A 174 -0.44 -17.26 -22.22
N LYS A 175 -0.14 -16.56 -23.33
CA LYS A 175 1.20 -16.04 -23.61
C LYS A 175 1.67 -15.08 -22.51
N ASN A 176 0.84 -14.10 -22.15
CA ASN A 176 1.17 -13.09 -21.13
C ASN A 176 1.40 -13.74 -19.75
N VAL A 177 0.60 -14.74 -19.39
CA VAL A 177 0.77 -15.50 -18.15
C VAL A 177 2.09 -16.26 -18.14
N ILE A 178 2.46 -16.91 -19.24
CA ILE A 178 3.73 -17.63 -19.34
C ILE A 178 4.91 -16.69 -19.09
N GLU A 179 4.90 -15.51 -19.72
CA GLU A 179 5.94 -14.48 -19.53
C GLU A 179 6.01 -14.01 -18.07
N LEU A 180 4.86 -13.74 -17.43
CA LEU A 180 4.79 -13.33 -16.03
C LEU A 180 5.25 -14.42 -15.05
N LEU A 181 4.88 -15.68 -15.29
CA LEU A 181 5.32 -16.82 -14.47
C LEU A 181 6.84 -17.02 -14.56
N GLN A 182 7.41 -16.88 -15.76
CA GLN A 182 8.86 -16.95 -15.95
C GLN A 182 9.59 -15.83 -15.20
N GLU A 183 9.08 -14.60 -15.25
CA GLU A 183 9.67 -13.47 -14.53
C GLU A 183 9.54 -13.64 -13.01
N CYS A 184 8.39 -14.12 -12.52
CA CYS A 184 8.21 -14.49 -11.12
C CYS A 184 9.23 -15.54 -10.67
N MET A 185 9.40 -16.62 -11.44
CA MET A 185 10.37 -17.68 -11.14
C MET A 185 11.81 -17.16 -11.15
N ARG A 186 12.15 -16.25 -12.06
CA ARG A 186 13.49 -15.63 -12.12
C ARG A 186 13.83 -14.81 -10.89
N LYS A 187 12.83 -14.22 -10.24
CA LYS A 187 12.95 -13.37 -9.04
C LYS A 187 12.77 -14.13 -7.73
N SER A 188 12.18 -15.32 -7.77
CA SER A 188 11.92 -16.14 -6.59
C SER A 188 13.07 -17.07 -6.24
N ASP A 189 13.20 -17.42 -4.96
CA ASP A 189 14.05 -18.53 -4.52
C ASP A 189 13.53 -19.86 -5.12
N PRO A 190 14.37 -20.65 -5.83
CA PRO A 190 13.99 -21.94 -6.39
C PRO A 190 13.40 -22.93 -5.38
N ASP A 191 13.78 -22.85 -4.11
CA ASP A 191 13.29 -23.73 -3.05
C ASP A 191 11.99 -23.21 -2.40
N SER A 192 11.52 -22.02 -2.79
CA SER A 192 10.27 -21.44 -2.26
C SER A 192 9.02 -22.11 -2.84
N VAL A 193 7.96 -22.15 -2.03
CA VAL A 193 6.62 -22.59 -2.47
C VAL A 193 6.15 -21.80 -3.68
N THR A 194 6.39 -20.48 -3.71
CA THR A 194 6.04 -19.61 -4.82
C THR A 194 6.67 -20.06 -6.15
N TYR A 195 7.96 -20.40 -6.13
CA TYR A 195 8.64 -20.91 -7.33
C TYR A 195 8.05 -22.25 -7.77
N GLN A 196 7.81 -23.16 -6.84
CA GLN A 196 7.27 -24.49 -7.13
C GLN A 196 5.85 -24.42 -7.74
N ASP A 197 4.99 -23.56 -7.18
CA ASP A 197 3.65 -23.30 -7.71
C ASP A 197 3.70 -22.69 -9.10
N ALA A 198 4.61 -21.72 -9.33
CA ALA A 198 4.76 -21.08 -10.63
C ALA A 198 5.28 -22.07 -11.68
N SER A 199 6.26 -22.92 -11.32
CA SER A 199 6.80 -23.97 -12.18
C SER A 199 5.73 -24.99 -12.58
N LYS A 200 4.92 -25.45 -11.62
CA LYS A 200 3.83 -26.39 -11.86
C LYS A 200 2.77 -25.80 -12.81
N LEU A 201 2.36 -24.55 -12.57
CA LEU A 201 1.37 -23.88 -13.39
C LEU A 201 1.90 -23.61 -14.81
N LEU A 202 3.16 -23.21 -14.93
CA LEU A 202 3.85 -23.04 -16.21
C LEU A 202 3.89 -24.34 -17.01
N GLY A 203 4.15 -25.48 -16.35
CA GLY A 203 4.09 -26.80 -16.98
C GLY A 203 2.70 -27.16 -17.49
N ALA A 204 1.64 -26.79 -16.76
CA ALA A 204 0.26 -27.05 -17.15
C ALA A 204 -0.26 -26.15 -18.28
N LEU A 205 0.38 -25.00 -18.51
CA LEU A 205 0.02 -24.03 -19.55
C LEU A 205 0.84 -24.21 -20.84
N ARG A 206 1.86 -25.08 -20.85
CA ARG A 206 2.58 -25.44 -22.07
C ARG A 206 1.84 -26.59 -22.76
N PRO A 207 1.58 -26.49 -24.07
CA PRO A 207 0.95 -27.55 -24.85
C PRO A 207 1.80 -28.83 -24.90
#